data_AF-A0A154R3L2-F1
#
_entry.id   AF-A0A154R3L2-F1
#
_cell.length_a   1.000
_cell.length_b   1.000
_cell.length_c   1.000
_cell.angle_alpha   90.00
_cell.angle_beta   90.00
_cell.angle_gamma   90.00
#
_symmetry.space_group_name_H-M   'P 1'
#
loop_
_entity.id
_entity.type
_entity.pdbx_description
1 polymer ?
#
loop_
_entity_poly.entity_id
_entity_poly.type
_entity_poly.pdbx_seq_one_letter_code
_entity_poly.pdbx_strand_id
1 'polypeptide(L)'
;MPTAALLTIPALRAIVEQTLDAKVFYQDEFERSCRPTWDIAIPARELRLPDLIQAAGIALDVQKEQVSQLKEALAAGGRGAWAIVRRAKPNGGEWYLTLICDGFGEVHGRSDGWTDVPTFAAVVDRMVGMEVYRFRHVVETERTRAACAAALASLQLKVGTRLHNVRVAGTTYSSALVQSIHDESGSVTLHLTKRGSAKRYEATVPATRLTGEPSQHRGPNVIVNGAVRAA
;
A
#
# COMPACT_ATOMS: atom_id res chain seq x y z
N MET A 1 2.78 3.34 -5.45
CA MET A 1 3.81 2.35 -5.03
C MET A 1 5.03 3.14 -4.59
N PRO A 2 5.76 2.75 -3.53
CA PRO A 2 7.07 3.36 -3.27
C PRO A 2 7.97 3.12 -4.48
N THR A 3 8.83 4.08 -4.79
CA THR A 3 9.73 3.97 -5.94
C THR A 3 10.65 2.77 -5.76
N ALA A 4 10.84 1.95 -6.79
CA ALA A 4 11.62 0.71 -6.70
C ALA A 4 13.03 0.95 -6.13
N ALA A 5 13.62 2.12 -6.40
CA ALA A 5 14.92 2.54 -5.86
C ALA A 5 14.94 2.74 -4.34
N LEU A 6 13.82 3.10 -3.72
CA LEU A 6 13.74 3.30 -2.27
C LEU A 6 13.74 1.95 -1.54
N LEU A 7 13.13 0.93 -2.14
CA LEU A 7 13.06 -0.44 -1.61
C LEU A 7 14.40 -1.19 -1.63
N THR A 8 15.38 -0.73 -2.43
CA THR A 8 16.70 -1.38 -2.50
C THR A 8 17.67 -0.92 -1.42
N ILE A 9 17.31 0.06 -0.61
CA ILE A 9 18.19 0.61 0.44
C ILE A 9 18.10 -0.28 1.70
N PRO A 10 19.15 -1.06 2.05
CA PRO A 10 19.04 -2.08 3.10
C PRO A 10 18.74 -1.49 4.48
N ALA A 11 19.29 -0.31 4.80
CA ALA A 11 19.06 0.35 6.08
C ALA A 11 17.57 0.71 6.30
N LEU A 12 16.88 1.16 5.24
CA LEU A 12 15.46 1.50 5.31
C LEU A 12 14.59 0.25 5.51
N ARG A 13 14.92 -0.84 4.82
CA ARG A 13 14.24 -2.13 5.02
C ARG A 13 14.43 -2.63 6.45
N ALA A 14 15.67 -2.63 6.95
CA ALA A 14 16.00 -3.11 8.27
C ALA A 14 15.25 -2.37 9.38
N ILE A 15 15.18 -1.03 9.32
CA ILE A 15 14.45 -0.26 10.34
C ILE A 15 12.94 -0.49 10.27
N VAL A 16 12.36 -0.67 9.09
CA VAL A 16 10.94 -1.00 8.93
C VAL A 16 10.63 -2.37 9.52
N GLU A 17 11.45 -3.37 9.20
CA GLU A 17 11.31 -4.73 9.74
C GLU A 17 11.46 -4.74 11.26
N GLN A 18 12.47 -4.06 11.80
CA GLN A 18 12.68 -3.92 13.24
C GLN A 18 11.49 -3.24 13.94
N THR A 19 10.94 -2.17 13.34
CA THR A 19 9.81 -1.43 13.91
C THR A 19 8.52 -2.26 13.88
N LEU A 20 8.32 -3.06 12.82
CA LEU A 20 7.22 -4.05 12.76
C LEU A 20 7.39 -5.14 13.82
N ASP A 21 8.61 -5.64 14.03
CA ASP A 21 8.90 -6.69 15.02
C ASP A 21 8.74 -6.17 16.46
N ALA A 22 9.00 -4.88 16.68
CA ALA A 22 8.69 -4.16 17.92
C ALA A 22 7.19 -3.91 18.13
N LYS A 23 6.32 -4.31 17.18
CA LYS A 23 4.86 -4.17 17.23
C LYS A 23 4.39 -2.73 17.39
N VAL A 24 5.09 -1.77 16.77
CA VAL A 24 4.60 -0.39 16.70
C VAL A 24 3.42 -0.32 15.75
N PHE A 25 2.22 -0.08 16.28
CA PHE A 25 0.99 -0.12 15.49
C PHE A 25 0.66 1.23 14.85
N TYR A 26 0.73 2.32 15.63
CA TYR A 26 0.30 3.65 15.22
C TYR A 26 1.27 4.27 14.22
N GLN A 27 0.73 4.89 13.17
CA GLN A 27 1.52 5.43 12.06
C GLN A 27 2.51 6.50 12.52
N ASP A 28 2.09 7.42 13.39
CA ASP A 28 2.95 8.52 13.85
C ASP A 28 4.14 8.02 14.67
N GLU A 29 3.94 6.99 15.49
CA GLU A 29 5.01 6.36 16.27
C GLU A 29 5.94 5.54 15.36
N PHE A 30 5.36 4.86 14.36
CA PHE A 30 6.11 4.09 13.38
C PHE A 30 7.03 5.01 12.56
N GLU A 31 6.48 6.12 12.06
CA GLU A 31 7.25 7.14 11.35
C GLU A 31 8.37 7.71 12.22
N ARG A 32 8.05 8.11 13.45
CA ARG A 32 9.04 8.64 14.40
C ARG A 32 10.19 7.67 14.66
N SER A 33 9.90 6.37 14.72
CA SER A 33 10.90 5.32 14.91
C SER A 33 11.81 5.13 13.69
N CYS A 34 11.24 5.24 12.49
CA CYS A 34 11.98 5.11 11.24
C CYS A 34 12.77 6.36 10.84
N ARG A 35 12.30 7.55 11.28
CA ARG A 35 12.77 8.85 10.81
C ARG A 35 14.29 9.06 10.90
N PRO A 36 14.98 8.76 12.02
CA PRO A 36 16.43 8.97 12.12
C PRO A 36 17.21 8.21 11.03
N THR A 37 16.81 6.98 10.74
CA THR A 37 17.45 6.15 9.71
C THR A 37 17.18 6.70 8.30
N TRP A 38 15.96 7.20 8.07
CA TRP A 38 15.59 7.87 6.81
C TRP A 38 16.45 9.11 6.55
N ASP A 39 16.58 9.98 7.54
CA ASP A 39 17.33 11.23 7.42
C ASP A 39 18.83 10.99 7.18
N ILE A 40 19.39 9.90 7.73
CA ILE A 40 20.78 9.50 7.51
C ILE A 40 20.96 8.86 6.13
N ALA A 41 20.09 7.91 5.76
CA ALA A 41 20.26 7.13 4.54
C ALA A 41 19.97 7.96 3.28
N ILE A 42 18.97 8.83 3.34
CA ILE A 42 18.48 9.61 2.20
C ILE A 42 18.15 11.06 2.61
N PRO A 43 19.18 11.87 2.96
CA PRO A 43 18.96 13.23 3.44
C PRO A 43 18.27 14.09 2.38
N ALA A 44 17.23 14.82 2.80
CA ALA A 44 16.63 15.86 1.98
C ALA A 44 17.39 17.17 2.15
N ARG A 45 17.86 17.76 1.04
CA ARG A 45 18.53 19.06 1.07
C ARG A 45 17.58 20.12 0.55
N GLU A 46 17.47 21.22 1.28
CA GLU A 46 16.59 22.30 0.86
C GLU A 46 17.10 22.94 -0.44
N LEU A 47 16.28 22.86 -1.48
CA LEU A 47 16.43 23.66 -2.69
C LEU A 47 15.07 24.26 -3.03
N ARG A 48 14.89 25.55 -2.70
CA ARG A 48 13.64 26.26 -2.95
C ARG A 48 13.60 26.82 -4.37
N LEU A 49 12.66 26.34 -5.18
CA LEU A 49 12.33 26.95 -6.47
C LEU A 49 11.31 28.09 -6.27
N PRO A 50 11.23 29.05 -7.22
CA PRO A 50 10.23 30.12 -7.17
C PRO A 50 8.79 29.59 -7.09
N ASP A 51 7.95 30.29 -6.34
CA ASP A 51 6.53 29.98 -6.25
C ASP A 51 5.84 30.17 -7.59
N LEU A 52 4.94 29.23 -7.93
CA LEU A 52 4.04 29.39 -9.07
C LEU A 52 2.75 30.05 -8.61
N ILE A 53 2.53 31.28 -9.03
CA ILE A 53 1.30 32.03 -8.73
C ILE A 53 0.31 31.82 -9.87
N GLN A 54 -0.84 31.19 -9.58
CA GLN A 54 -1.91 31.00 -10.56
C GLN A 54 -3.07 31.94 -10.24
N ALA A 55 -3.34 32.87 -11.15
CA ALA A 55 -4.45 33.80 -11.05
C ALA A 55 -5.81 33.08 -11.15
N ALA A 56 -6.84 33.70 -10.58
CA ALA A 56 -8.20 33.23 -10.73
C ALA A 56 -8.63 33.28 -12.21
N GLY A 57 -9.35 32.26 -12.67
CA GLY A 57 -9.88 32.21 -14.04
C GLY A 57 -8.90 31.72 -15.12
N ILE A 58 -7.67 31.34 -14.78
CA ILE A 58 -6.76 30.67 -15.73
C ILE A 58 -7.39 29.33 -16.15
N ALA A 59 -7.37 29.02 -17.46
CA ALA A 59 -7.86 27.76 -18.01
C ALA A 59 -7.14 26.55 -17.37
N LEU A 60 -7.89 25.48 -17.10
CA LEU A 60 -7.37 24.31 -16.39
C LEU A 60 -6.16 23.67 -17.09
N ASP A 61 -6.13 23.66 -18.42
CA ASP A 61 -5.02 23.06 -19.17
C ASP A 61 -3.73 23.88 -19.05
N VAL A 62 -3.86 25.21 -19.03
CA VAL A 62 -2.73 26.11 -18.73
C VAL A 62 -2.23 25.88 -17.31
N GLN A 63 -3.13 25.68 -16.34
CA GLN A 63 -2.73 25.38 -14.97
C GLN A 63 -1.95 24.06 -14.87
N LYS A 64 -2.41 23.02 -15.57
CA LYS A 64 -1.75 21.70 -15.61
C LYS A 64 -0.37 21.80 -16.26
N GLU A 65 -0.27 22.53 -17.37
CA GLU A 65 0.98 22.73 -18.09
C GLU A 65 2.03 23.43 -17.22
N GLN A 66 1.66 24.54 -16.56
CA GLN A 66 2.56 25.25 -15.64
C GLN A 66 3.02 24.36 -14.47
N VAL A 67 2.13 23.55 -13.92
CA VAL A 67 2.48 22.60 -12.86
C VAL A 67 3.39 21.49 -13.39
N SER A 68 3.20 21.04 -14.64
CA SER A 68 4.07 20.04 -15.28
C SER A 68 5.49 20.57 -15.46
N GLN A 69 5.63 21.77 -16.01
CA GLN A 69 6.93 22.45 -16.19
C GLN A 69 7.65 22.65 -14.85
N LEU A 70 6.90 23.04 -13.80
CA LEU A 70 7.46 23.16 -12.46
C LEU A 70 7.93 21.80 -11.91
N LYS A 71 7.18 20.72 -12.13
CA LYS A 71 7.60 19.37 -11.73
C LYS A 71 8.87 18.92 -12.44
N GLU A 72 9.03 19.22 -13.72
CA GLU A 72 10.26 18.92 -14.47
C GLU A 72 11.47 19.67 -13.87
N ALA A 73 11.31 20.97 -13.57
CA ALA A 73 12.36 21.75 -12.92
C ALA A 73 12.72 21.21 -11.52
N LEU A 74 11.72 20.78 -10.74
CA LEU A 74 11.92 20.17 -9.43
C LEU A 74 12.64 18.82 -9.53
N ALA A 75 12.31 17.99 -10.52
CA ALA A 75 12.95 16.70 -10.73
C ALA A 75 14.46 16.85 -10.98
N ALA A 76 14.88 17.90 -11.69
CA ALA A 76 16.30 18.22 -11.91
C ALA A 76 17.03 18.68 -10.63
N GLY A 77 16.32 19.17 -9.63
CA GLY A 77 16.89 19.70 -8.38
C GLY A 77 17.29 18.65 -7.34
N GLY A 78 16.92 17.38 -7.54
CA GLY A 78 17.20 16.30 -6.60
C GLY A 78 16.31 16.29 -5.35
N ARG A 79 16.60 15.39 -4.40
CA ARG A 79 15.78 15.16 -3.19
C ARG A 79 15.72 16.40 -2.30
N GLY A 80 14.51 16.88 -2.03
CA GLY A 80 14.27 18.09 -1.23
C GLY A 80 14.13 19.37 -2.06
N ALA A 81 14.30 19.31 -3.39
CA ALA A 81 13.87 20.40 -4.26
C ALA A 81 12.36 20.58 -4.16
N TRP A 82 11.90 21.79 -3.87
CA TRP A 82 10.49 22.04 -3.56
C TRP A 82 10.02 23.43 -4.00
N ALA A 83 8.72 23.54 -4.29
CA ALA A 83 8.04 24.77 -4.66
C ALA A 83 6.62 24.81 -4.09
N ILE A 84 6.00 26.00 -4.04
CA ILE A 84 4.57 26.15 -3.72
C ILE A 84 3.86 26.70 -4.95
N VAL A 85 2.72 26.10 -5.26
CA VAL A 85 1.72 26.66 -6.17
C VAL A 85 0.69 27.40 -5.33
N ARG A 86 0.57 28.71 -5.54
CA ARG A 86 -0.37 29.59 -4.84
C ARG A 86 -1.55 29.88 -5.73
N ARG A 87 -2.77 29.68 -5.22
CA ARG A 87 -4.02 29.96 -5.92
C ARG A 87 -4.90 30.87 -5.08
N ALA A 88 -5.46 31.89 -5.70
CA ALA A 88 -6.46 32.72 -5.05
C ALA A 88 -7.78 31.93 -4.85
N LYS A 89 -8.35 31.98 -3.65
CA LYS A 89 -9.70 31.50 -3.37
C LYS A 89 -10.73 32.60 -3.70
N PRO A 90 -11.96 32.24 -4.06
CA PRO A 90 -13.03 33.21 -4.31
C PRO A 90 -13.33 34.15 -3.13
N ASN A 91 -13.02 33.74 -1.89
CA ASN A 91 -13.25 34.51 -0.67
C ASN A 91 -12.06 35.39 -0.24
N GLY A 92 -11.07 35.60 -1.12
CA GLY A 92 -9.88 36.41 -0.82
C GLY A 92 -8.77 35.70 -0.05
N GLY A 93 -8.96 34.43 0.34
CA GLY A 93 -7.88 33.59 0.89
C GLY A 93 -6.98 32.97 -0.18
N GLU A 94 -5.96 32.25 0.26
CA GLU A 94 -5.09 31.48 -0.64
C GLU A 94 -5.22 29.97 -0.41
N TRP A 95 -4.96 29.21 -1.46
CA TRP A 95 -4.78 27.76 -1.44
C TRP A 95 -3.36 27.43 -1.85
N TYR A 96 -2.73 26.53 -1.09
CA TYR A 96 -1.36 26.10 -1.30
C TYR A 96 -1.32 24.66 -1.78
N LEU A 97 -0.62 24.42 -2.88
CA LEU A 97 -0.16 23.10 -3.27
C LEU A 97 1.36 23.08 -3.17
N THR A 98 1.88 22.29 -2.25
CA THR A 98 3.31 22.02 -2.12
C THR A 98 3.71 20.94 -3.11
N LEU A 99 4.85 21.14 -3.77
CA LEU A 99 5.50 20.17 -4.63
C LEU A 99 6.89 19.90 -4.09
N ILE A 100 7.30 18.64 -3.96
CA ILE A 100 8.64 18.26 -3.49
C ILE A 100 9.15 17.02 -4.25
N CYS A 101 10.41 17.06 -4.67
CA CYS A 101 11.09 15.95 -5.33
C CYS A 101 11.65 14.96 -4.28
N ASP A 102 11.38 13.67 -4.46
CA ASP A 102 11.90 12.62 -3.59
C ASP A 102 13.33 12.16 -3.95
N GLY A 103 13.86 12.62 -5.08
CA GLY A 103 15.17 12.20 -5.60
C GLY A 103 15.20 10.81 -6.24
N PHE A 104 14.05 10.15 -6.35
CA PHE A 104 13.86 8.84 -6.99
C PHE A 104 13.01 8.93 -8.27
N GLY A 105 12.81 10.15 -8.79
CA GLY A 105 12.09 10.40 -10.03
C GLY A 105 10.60 10.72 -9.84
N GLU A 106 10.10 10.87 -8.60
CA GLU A 106 8.74 11.32 -8.33
C GLU A 106 8.75 12.73 -7.70
N VAL A 107 7.83 13.58 -8.17
CA VAL A 107 7.52 14.86 -7.52
C VAL A 107 6.15 14.74 -6.87
N HIS A 108 6.14 14.79 -5.55
CA HIS A 108 4.97 14.63 -4.71
C HIS A 108 4.23 15.95 -4.58
N GLY A 109 2.91 15.92 -4.78
CA GLY A 109 2.04 17.08 -4.61
C GLY A 109 1.09 16.92 -3.42
N ARG A 110 1.05 17.92 -2.53
CA ARG A 110 0.14 17.95 -1.38
C ARG A 110 -0.48 19.32 -1.18
N SER A 111 -1.80 19.33 -1.04
CA SER A 111 -2.58 20.55 -0.86
C SER A 111 -3.49 20.55 0.36
N ASP A 112 -3.64 19.39 0.99
CA ASP A 112 -4.41 19.17 2.19
C ASP A 112 -3.69 19.72 3.42
N GLY A 113 -4.42 20.31 4.35
CA GLY A 113 -3.92 20.63 5.69
C GLY A 113 -2.91 21.77 5.78
N TRP A 114 -2.93 22.75 4.86
CA TRP A 114 -2.16 23.98 4.97
C TRP A 114 -3.08 25.14 5.36
N THR A 115 -2.95 25.62 6.60
CA THR A 115 -3.60 26.86 7.07
C THR A 115 -2.80 28.09 6.69
N ASP A 116 -1.47 27.95 6.72
CA ASP A 116 -0.48 28.99 6.47
C ASP A 116 0.47 28.58 5.36
N VAL A 117 1.36 29.49 4.95
CA VAL A 117 2.39 29.21 3.94
C VAL A 117 3.27 28.04 4.42
N PRO A 118 3.33 26.93 3.67
CA PRO A 118 4.08 25.74 4.10
C PRO A 118 5.59 26.00 4.21
N THR A 119 6.23 25.41 5.22
CA THR A 119 7.68 25.45 5.41
C THR A 119 8.35 24.22 4.82
N PHE A 120 9.65 24.31 4.49
CA PHE A 120 10.42 23.16 4.00
C PHE A 120 10.33 21.96 4.95
N ALA A 121 10.54 22.19 6.24
CA ALA A 121 10.48 21.15 7.26
C ALA A 121 9.14 20.42 7.25
N ALA A 122 8.01 21.14 7.18
CA ALA A 122 6.68 20.53 7.15
C ALA A 122 6.41 19.76 5.85
N VAL A 123 6.95 20.23 4.72
CA VAL A 123 6.81 19.54 3.42
C VAL A 123 7.65 18.27 3.38
N VAL A 124 8.89 18.32 3.85
CA VAL A 124 9.77 17.15 3.98
C VAL A 124 9.19 16.12 4.93
N ASP A 125 8.66 16.55 6.07
CA ASP A 125 8.03 15.66 7.05
C ASP A 125 6.93 14.82 6.39
N ARG A 126 6.02 15.46 5.66
CA ARG A 126 4.96 14.75 4.92
C ARG A 126 5.48 13.85 3.80
N MET A 127 6.55 14.25 3.10
CA MET A 127 7.18 13.42 2.09
C MET A 127 7.72 12.13 2.72
N VAL A 128 8.52 12.26 3.78
CA VAL A 128 9.12 11.13 4.49
C VAL A 128 8.05 10.23 5.12
N GLY A 129 7.04 10.81 5.78
CA GLY A 129 5.94 10.02 6.35
C GLY A 129 5.21 9.17 5.31
N MET A 130 5.03 9.69 4.09
CA MET A 130 4.43 8.94 3.00
C MET A 130 5.34 7.85 2.45
N GLU A 131 6.66 8.09 2.40
CA GLU A 131 7.63 7.06 2.02
C GLU A 131 7.63 5.92 3.04
N VAL A 132 7.69 6.23 4.34
CA VAL A 132 7.64 5.24 5.42
C VAL A 132 6.34 4.44 5.35
N TYR A 133 5.20 5.10 5.21
CA TYR A 133 3.89 4.44 5.06
C TYR A 133 3.87 3.46 3.87
N ARG A 134 4.32 3.92 2.69
CA ARG A 134 4.38 3.09 1.49
C ARG A 134 5.34 1.91 1.66
N PHE A 135 6.50 2.13 2.28
CA PHE A 135 7.49 1.08 2.55
C PHE A 135 6.93 0.02 3.49
N ARG A 136 6.36 0.45 4.62
CA ARG A 136 5.72 -0.42 5.61
C ARG A 136 4.74 -1.37 4.94
N HIS A 137 3.85 -0.84 4.09
CA HIS A 137 2.87 -1.67 3.40
C HIS A 137 3.48 -2.68 2.42
N VAL A 138 4.58 -2.35 1.75
CA VAL A 138 5.30 -3.33 0.92
C VAL A 138 5.82 -4.47 1.79
N VAL A 139 6.51 -4.17 2.88
CA VAL A 139 7.07 -5.18 3.79
C VAL A 139 5.98 -6.03 4.44
N GLU A 140 4.88 -5.41 4.91
CA GLU A 140 3.72 -6.13 5.44
C GLU A 140 3.10 -7.07 4.40
N THR A 141 2.99 -6.61 3.15
CA THR A 141 2.47 -7.43 2.03
C THR A 141 3.39 -8.59 1.72
N GLU A 142 4.71 -8.36 1.67
CA GLU A 142 5.73 -9.42 1.46
C GLU A 142 5.67 -10.47 2.58
N ARG A 143 5.64 -10.03 3.84
CA ARG A 143 5.50 -10.92 5.02
C ARG A 143 4.19 -11.71 4.96
N THR A 144 3.08 -11.07 4.60
CA THR A 144 1.78 -11.74 4.44
C THR A 144 1.84 -12.79 3.33
N ARG A 145 2.43 -12.45 2.19
CA ARG A 145 2.61 -13.37 1.05
C ARG A 145 3.47 -14.57 1.43
N ALA A 146 4.60 -14.35 2.12
CA ALA A 146 5.48 -15.41 2.59
C ALA A 146 4.76 -16.35 3.58
N ALA A 147 4.01 -15.79 4.53
CA ALA A 147 3.19 -16.58 5.46
C ALA A 147 2.12 -17.40 4.73
N CYS A 148 1.47 -16.84 3.71
CA CYS A 148 0.49 -17.54 2.89
C CYS A 148 1.14 -18.68 2.09
N ALA A 149 2.29 -18.45 1.46
CA ALA A 149 3.02 -19.48 0.73
C ALA A 149 3.47 -20.63 1.66
N ALA A 150 3.97 -20.31 2.86
CA ALA A 150 4.34 -21.31 3.85
C ALA A 150 3.13 -22.14 4.32
N ALA A 151 1.99 -21.48 4.57
CA ALA A 151 0.75 -22.18 4.92
C ALA A 151 0.27 -23.08 3.78
N LEU A 152 0.31 -22.60 2.53
CA LEU A 152 -0.06 -23.38 1.35
C LEU A 152 0.79 -24.65 1.21
N ALA A 153 2.11 -24.53 1.36
CA ALA A 153 3.04 -25.65 1.31
C ALA A 153 2.74 -26.68 2.41
N SER A 154 2.36 -26.23 3.61
CA SER A 154 1.99 -27.12 4.73
C SER A 154 0.69 -27.89 4.51
N LEU A 155 -0.27 -27.30 3.79
CA LEU A 155 -1.60 -27.89 3.58
C LEU A 155 -1.60 -29.00 2.50
N GLN A 156 -0.54 -29.09 1.69
CA GLN A 156 -0.37 -30.10 0.64
C GLN A 156 -1.58 -30.26 -0.30
N LEU A 157 -2.29 -29.15 -0.55
CA LEU A 157 -3.47 -29.13 -1.41
C LEU A 157 -3.07 -29.33 -2.88
N LYS A 158 -3.95 -29.98 -3.63
CA LYS A 158 -3.81 -30.12 -5.09
C LYS A 158 -5.08 -29.62 -5.77
N VAL A 159 -4.95 -29.20 -7.03
CA VAL A 159 -6.13 -28.95 -7.87
C VAL A 159 -6.98 -30.21 -7.92
N GLY A 160 -8.29 -30.06 -7.73
CA GLY A 160 -9.24 -31.16 -7.61
C GLY A 160 -9.44 -31.68 -6.19
N THR A 161 -8.66 -31.24 -5.19
CA THR A 161 -8.90 -31.60 -3.78
C THR A 161 -10.28 -31.09 -3.35
N ARG A 162 -11.09 -31.96 -2.74
CA ARG A 162 -12.39 -31.61 -2.19
C ARG A 162 -12.28 -31.42 -0.67
N LEU A 163 -12.72 -30.27 -0.21
CA LEU A 163 -12.80 -29.88 1.19
C LEU A 163 -14.27 -29.92 1.63
N HIS A 164 -14.51 -30.15 2.92
CA HIS A 164 -15.85 -30.24 3.49
C HIS A 164 -16.07 -29.20 4.58
N ASN A 165 -17.34 -28.83 4.80
CA ASN A 165 -17.76 -27.88 5.84
C ASN A 165 -16.94 -26.57 5.81
N VAL A 166 -16.83 -26.00 4.62
CA VAL A 166 -15.96 -24.85 4.34
C VAL A 166 -16.64 -23.56 4.76
N ARG A 167 -16.11 -22.87 5.78
CA ARG A 167 -16.57 -21.49 6.07
C ARG A 167 -15.87 -20.53 5.11
N VAL A 168 -16.51 -19.49 4.56
CA VAL A 168 -15.91 -18.40 3.76
C VAL A 168 -16.75 -17.14 4.00
N ALA A 169 -16.14 -16.00 4.39
CA ALA A 169 -16.82 -14.74 4.75
C ALA A 169 -18.01 -14.93 5.69
N GLY A 170 -17.79 -15.70 6.76
CA GLY A 170 -18.84 -15.97 7.75
C GLY A 170 -19.93 -16.94 7.28
N THR A 171 -19.97 -17.34 6.00
CA THR A 171 -20.94 -18.29 5.44
C THR A 171 -20.36 -19.71 5.39
N THR A 172 -21.14 -20.71 5.80
CA THR A 172 -20.72 -22.12 5.73
C THR A 172 -21.23 -22.80 4.46
N TYR A 173 -20.32 -23.46 3.75
CA TYR A 173 -20.53 -24.25 2.54
C TYR A 173 -20.37 -25.74 2.86
N SER A 174 -21.16 -26.60 2.23
CA SER A 174 -21.09 -28.05 2.47
C SER A 174 -19.81 -28.67 1.91
N SER A 175 -19.31 -28.12 0.80
CA SER A 175 -18.06 -28.54 0.19
C SER A 175 -17.41 -27.42 -0.61
N ALA A 176 -16.10 -27.52 -0.80
CA ALA A 176 -15.34 -26.73 -1.74
C ALA A 176 -14.46 -27.63 -2.61
N LEU A 177 -14.34 -27.32 -3.90
CA LEU A 177 -13.37 -27.95 -4.79
C LEU A 177 -12.24 -26.95 -5.05
N VAL A 178 -10.99 -27.38 -4.85
CA VAL A 178 -9.82 -26.58 -5.24
C VAL A 178 -9.74 -26.52 -6.76
N GLN A 179 -9.93 -25.33 -7.32
CA GLN A 179 -9.92 -25.09 -8.76
C GLN A 179 -8.54 -24.69 -9.27
N SER A 180 -7.87 -23.79 -8.55
CA SER A 180 -6.52 -23.33 -8.88
C SER A 180 -5.77 -22.96 -7.61
N ILE A 181 -4.44 -23.09 -7.69
CA ILE A 181 -3.50 -22.74 -6.64
C ILE A 181 -2.60 -21.65 -7.19
N HIS A 182 -2.47 -20.56 -6.45
CA HIS A 182 -1.66 -19.40 -6.81
C HIS A 182 -0.43 -19.39 -5.93
N ASP A 183 0.56 -20.23 -6.24
CA ASP A 183 1.77 -20.44 -5.43
C ASP A 183 2.48 -19.12 -5.12
N GLU A 184 2.52 -18.23 -6.11
CA GLU A 184 3.08 -16.91 -5.98
C GLU A 184 2.43 -16.12 -4.84
N SER A 185 1.11 -16.04 -4.76
CA SER A 185 0.42 -15.26 -3.73
C SER A 185 0.12 -16.06 -2.45
N GLY A 186 0.36 -17.38 -2.46
CA GLY A 186 -0.06 -18.29 -1.40
C GLY A 186 -1.59 -18.39 -1.24
N SER A 187 -2.35 -18.17 -2.32
CA SER A 187 -3.82 -18.18 -2.30
C SER A 187 -4.39 -19.35 -3.11
N VAL A 188 -5.63 -19.73 -2.81
CA VAL A 188 -6.33 -20.85 -3.46
C VAL A 188 -7.70 -20.37 -3.94
N THR A 189 -8.07 -20.72 -5.18
CA THR A 189 -9.43 -20.49 -5.69
C THR A 189 -10.28 -21.73 -5.47
N LEU A 190 -11.46 -21.53 -4.88
CA LEU A 190 -12.38 -22.58 -4.46
C LEU A 190 -13.73 -22.44 -5.18
N HIS A 191 -14.23 -23.55 -5.71
CA HIS A 191 -15.62 -23.72 -6.13
C HIS A 191 -16.45 -24.26 -4.97
N LEU A 192 -17.31 -23.41 -4.43
CA LEU A 192 -18.06 -23.67 -3.21
C LEU A 192 -19.48 -24.15 -3.54
N THR A 193 -19.96 -25.10 -2.72
CA THR A 193 -21.33 -25.61 -2.79
C THR A 193 -22.04 -25.34 -1.47
N LYS A 194 -23.20 -24.69 -1.53
CA LYS A 194 -24.06 -24.45 -0.37
C LYS A 194 -25.19 -25.48 -0.34
N ARG A 195 -25.43 -26.11 0.81
CA ARG A 195 -26.50 -27.10 0.97
C ARG A 195 -27.86 -26.48 0.63
N GLY A 196 -28.66 -27.19 -0.17
CA GLY A 196 -29.99 -26.74 -0.59
C GLY A 196 -29.97 -25.60 -1.61
N SER A 197 -28.82 -25.25 -2.19
CA SER A 197 -28.72 -24.24 -3.25
C SER A 197 -28.23 -24.89 -4.55
N ALA A 198 -28.89 -24.58 -5.67
CA ALA A 198 -28.41 -24.95 -7.00
C ALA A 198 -27.28 -24.03 -7.49
N LYS A 199 -27.04 -22.90 -6.82
CA LYS A 199 -26.03 -21.91 -7.20
C LYS A 199 -24.62 -22.39 -6.84
N ARG A 200 -23.68 -22.19 -7.76
CA ARG A 200 -22.24 -22.36 -7.52
C ARG A 200 -21.63 -21.02 -7.14
N TYR A 201 -20.71 -21.03 -6.21
CA TYR A 201 -20.02 -19.83 -5.74
C TYR A 201 -18.52 -20.01 -5.93
N GLU A 202 -17.82 -18.91 -6.11
CA GLU A 202 -16.37 -18.89 -6.26
C GLU A 202 -15.75 -17.94 -5.23
N ALA A 203 -14.63 -18.36 -4.64
CA ALA A 203 -13.88 -17.50 -3.74
C ALA A 203 -12.37 -17.77 -3.87
N THR A 204 -11.58 -16.71 -3.88
CA THR A 204 -10.12 -16.78 -3.72
C THR A 204 -9.76 -16.45 -2.28
N VAL A 205 -9.04 -17.35 -1.64
CA VAL A 205 -8.77 -17.32 -0.20
C VAL A 205 -7.27 -17.48 0.07
N PRO A 206 -6.66 -16.64 0.92
CA PRO A 206 -5.28 -16.84 1.36
C PRO A 206 -5.15 -18.15 2.14
N ALA A 207 -4.07 -18.91 1.92
CA ALA A 207 -3.88 -20.20 2.58
C ALA A 207 -3.72 -20.10 4.10
N THR A 208 -3.21 -18.99 4.64
CA THR A 208 -3.21 -18.72 6.09
C THR A 208 -4.59 -18.69 6.71
N ARG A 209 -5.63 -18.48 5.89
CA ARG A 209 -7.02 -18.48 6.33
C ARG A 209 -7.70 -19.81 6.07
N LEU A 210 -7.04 -20.79 5.42
CA LEU A 210 -7.52 -22.16 5.30
C LEU A 210 -7.08 -22.94 6.54
N THR A 211 -7.97 -23.20 7.48
CA THR A 211 -7.65 -24.09 8.61
C THR A 211 -8.34 -25.43 8.39
N GLY A 212 -7.59 -26.53 8.25
CA GLY A 212 -8.15 -27.89 8.20
C GLY A 212 -7.06 -28.95 8.38
N GLU A 213 -7.35 -29.99 9.16
CA GLU A 213 -6.46 -31.15 9.30
C GLU A 213 -6.68 -32.14 8.16
N PRO A 214 -5.63 -32.70 7.53
CA PRO A 214 -5.78 -33.70 6.48
C PRO A 214 -6.32 -35.01 7.06
N SER A 215 -7.61 -35.30 6.88
CA SER A 215 -8.20 -36.56 7.31
C SER A 215 -8.06 -37.62 6.21
N GLN A 216 -7.37 -38.72 6.52
CA GLN A 216 -7.18 -39.82 5.58
C GLN A 216 -8.46 -40.64 5.31
N HIS A 217 -9.52 -40.53 6.14
CA HIS A 217 -10.68 -41.44 6.03
C HIS A 217 -12.10 -40.82 6.04
N ARG A 218 -12.25 -39.49 6.15
CA ARG A 218 -13.55 -38.78 5.99
C ARG A 218 -13.22 -37.29 5.93
N GLY A 219 -13.38 -36.67 4.76
CA GLY A 219 -12.71 -35.43 4.37
C GLY A 219 -12.72 -34.25 5.37
N PRO A 220 -11.76 -33.32 5.24
CA PRO A 220 -11.40 -32.36 6.28
C PRO A 220 -12.50 -31.32 6.51
N ASN A 221 -12.76 -30.99 7.79
CA ASN A 221 -13.49 -29.79 8.17
C ASN A 221 -12.55 -28.60 7.99
N VAL A 222 -12.85 -27.70 7.04
CA VAL A 222 -12.00 -26.53 6.78
C VAL A 222 -12.72 -25.24 7.16
N ILE A 223 -12.22 -24.44 8.08
CA ILE A 223 -12.74 -23.09 8.32
C ILE A 223 -11.94 -22.12 7.45
N VAL A 224 -12.61 -21.29 6.64
CA VAL A 224 -11.97 -20.27 5.79
C VAL A 224 -12.56 -18.87 6.01
N ASN A 225 -11.71 -17.86 6.00
CA ASN A 225 -12.11 -16.46 6.19
C ASN A 225 -11.77 -15.62 4.94
N GLY A 226 -12.55 -15.65 3.85
CA GLY A 226 -12.36 -14.74 2.69
C GLY A 226 -13.67 -14.24 2.08
N ALA A 227 -13.66 -13.23 1.22
CA ALA A 227 -14.89 -12.69 0.60
C ALA A 227 -15.43 -13.61 -0.51
N VAL A 228 -16.75 -13.80 -0.57
CA VAL A 228 -17.42 -14.61 -1.60
C VAL A 228 -17.99 -13.72 -2.68
N ARG A 229 -17.82 -14.09 -3.96
CA ARG A 229 -18.63 -13.56 -5.05
C ARG A 229 -19.61 -14.63 -5.54
N ALA A 230 -20.82 -14.19 -5.81
CA ALA A 230 -21.87 -15.03 -6.34
C ALA A 230 -21.73 -15.01 -7.87
N ALA A 231 -21.46 -16.16 -8.49
CA ALA A 231 -21.42 -16.28 -9.96
C ALA A 231 -22.81 -16.07 -10.58
#